data_AF-A0A453H9G1-F1
#
_entry.id   AF-A0A453H9G1-F1
#
_cell.length_a   1.000
_cell.length_b   1.000
_cell.length_c   1.000
_cell.angle_alpha   90.00
_cell.angle_beta   90.00
_cell.angle_gamma   90.00
#
_symmetry.space_group_name_H-M   'P 1'
#
loop_
_entity.id
_entity.type
_entity.pdbx_description
1 polymer ?
#
loop_
_entity_poly.entity_id
_entity_poly.type
_entity_poly.pdbx_seq_one_letter_code
_entity_poly.pdbx_strand_id
1 'polypeptide(L)'
;VGPLESWCYPPPPLATPELTRALRRTARGKRGRRARADRPRSTAPCSRRDEQRRHHLLEITLPMNYPACPPSIAADVPYLPKLQWSESSRLKDVLCQFQEVLQDYWSTMDGIDKALWVVDPTKPTYAMSHHRIALGDDCYILLHVDTHKPNSLPE
;
A
#
# COMPACT_ATOMS: atom_id res chain seq x y z
N VAL A 1 -3.50 -29.86 15.04
CA VAL A 1 -2.88 -29.88 13.70
C VAL A 1 -3.99 -30.06 12.68
N GLY A 2 -4.35 -28.99 11.98
CA GLY A 2 -5.29 -28.99 10.87
C GLY A 2 -4.93 -27.81 9.97
N PRO A 3 -4.80 -27.99 8.64
CA PRO A 3 -4.46 -26.89 7.75
C PRO A 3 -5.75 -26.19 7.30
N LEU A 4 -5.89 -24.90 7.64
CA LEU A 4 -6.95 -24.05 7.12
C LEU A 4 -6.41 -23.23 5.95
N GLU A 5 -6.76 -23.71 4.75
CA GLU A 5 -7.21 -22.96 3.56
C GLU A 5 -6.47 -21.65 3.24
N SER A 6 -5.56 -21.62 2.26
CA SER A 6 -5.84 -21.48 0.81
C SER A 6 -6.70 -20.28 0.43
N TRP A 7 -6.13 -19.07 0.45
CA TRP A 7 -6.64 -17.95 -0.34
C TRP A 7 -6.20 -18.13 -1.80
N CYS A 8 -7.11 -18.65 -2.61
CA CYS A 8 -7.01 -18.69 -4.07
C CYS A 8 -7.16 -17.28 -4.67
N TYR A 9 -6.09 -16.73 -5.21
CA TYR A 9 -6.17 -15.84 -6.39
C TYR A 9 -6.04 -16.70 -7.65
N PRO A 10 -6.72 -16.37 -8.76
CA PRO A 10 -6.67 -17.20 -9.96
C PRO A 10 -5.24 -17.17 -10.55
N PRO A 11 -4.72 -18.31 -11.07
CA PRO A 11 -3.49 -18.27 -11.85
C PRO A 11 -3.74 -17.46 -13.13
N PRO A 12 -2.78 -16.61 -13.57
CA PRO A 12 -2.91 -15.91 -14.85
C PRO A 12 -3.01 -16.94 -15.99
N PRO A 13 -3.78 -16.65 -17.07
CA PRO A 13 -3.93 -17.59 -18.16
C PRO A 13 -2.58 -17.88 -18.80
N LEU A 14 -2.18 -19.16 -18.76
CA LEU A 14 -1.02 -19.68 -19.47
C LEU A 14 -1.18 -19.32 -20.95
N ALA A 15 -0.24 -18.51 -21.46
CA ALA A 15 -0.24 -18.06 -22.85
C ALA A 15 -0.30 -19.27 -23.80
N THR A 16 -1.31 -19.30 -24.66
CA THR A 16 -1.53 -20.41 -25.59
C THR A 16 -0.43 -20.45 -26.66
N PRO A 17 -0.10 -21.63 -27.22
CA PRO A 17 0.94 -21.78 -28.25
C PRO A 17 0.73 -20.92 -29.50
N GLU A 18 -0.51 -20.49 -29.76
CA GLU A 18 -0.88 -19.62 -30.88
C GLU A 18 -0.33 -18.17 -30.72
N LEU A 19 -0.21 -17.67 -29.48
CA LEU A 19 0.35 -16.34 -29.17
C LEU A 19 1.86 -16.29 -29.42
N THR A 20 2.57 -17.38 -29.10
CA THR A 20 4.01 -17.53 -29.37
C THR A 20 4.30 -17.58 -30.88
N ARG A 21 3.35 -18.09 -31.68
CA ARG A 21 3.47 -18.15 -33.15
C ARG A 21 3.21 -16.79 -33.80
N ALA A 22 2.30 -15.98 -33.27
CA ALA A 22 2.05 -14.61 -33.72
C ALA A 22 3.29 -13.70 -33.53
N LEU A 23 4.00 -13.84 -32.41
CA LEU A 23 5.22 -13.06 -32.12
C LEU A 23 6.42 -13.41 -33.03
N ARG A 24 6.46 -14.59 -33.65
CA ARG A 24 7.55 -14.97 -34.57
C ARG A 24 7.35 -14.50 -36.01
N ARG A 25 6.13 -14.18 -36.42
CA ARG A 25 5.83 -13.76 -37.81
C ARG A 25 6.00 -12.25 -38.06
N THR A 26 6.08 -11.41 -37.03
CA THR A 26 6.37 -9.98 -37.17
C THR A 26 7.87 -9.66 -37.24
N ALA A 27 8.74 -10.66 -37.07
CA ALA A 27 10.19 -10.52 -37.14
C ALA A 27 10.77 -10.68 -38.57
N ARG A 28 10.11 -10.11 -39.59
CA ARG A 28 10.73 -9.90 -40.92
C ARG A 28 10.02 -8.75 -41.64
N GLY A 29 10.50 -7.53 -41.42
CA GLY A 29 9.96 -6.37 -42.12
C GLY A 29 10.54 -5.03 -41.68
N LYS A 30 11.57 -4.59 -42.40
CA LYS A 30 12.01 -3.20 -42.62
C LYS A 30 12.60 -2.40 -41.43
N ARG A 31 13.83 -1.94 -41.66
CA ARG A 31 14.49 -0.82 -40.95
C ARG A 31 13.60 0.42 -41.05
N GLY A 32 12.83 0.69 -40.01
CA GLY A 32 12.22 1.97 -39.69
C GLY A 32 12.68 2.38 -38.30
N ARG A 33 12.92 3.67 -38.08
CA ARG A 33 13.37 4.24 -36.80
C ARG A 33 12.62 3.60 -35.65
N ARG A 34 13.33 2.90 -34.76
CA ARG A 34 12.74 2.39 -33.51
C ARG A 34 12.29 3.60 -32.71
N ALA A 35 10.98 3.89 -32.73
CA ALA A 35 10.37 4.55 -31.60
C ALA A 35 10.79 3.76 -30.36
N ARG A 36 11.39 4.44 -29.39
CA ARG A 36 11.80 3.83 -28.13
C ARG A 36 10.52 3.24 -27.54
N ALA A 37 10.38 1.92 -27.56
CA ALA A 37 9.32 1.28 -26.81
C ALA A 37 9.58 1.67 -25.35
N ASP A 38 8.75 2.55 -24.80
CA ASP A 38 8.69 2.74 -23.35
C ASP A 38 8.46 1.34 -22.78
N ARG A 39 9.43 0.79 -22.02
CA ARG A 39 9.08 -0.43 -21.29
C ARG A 39 8.00 -0.02 -20.29
N PRO A 40 6.99 -0.86 -20.07
CA PRO A 40 5.97 -0.55 -19.08
C PRO A 40 6.60 -0.41 -17.70
N ARG A 41 6.11 0.56 -16.91
CA ARG A 41 6.37 0.62 -15.47
C ARG A 41 5.94 -0.70 -14.83
N SER A 42 6.76 -1.24 -13.92
CA SER A 42 6.43 -2.47 -13.20
C SER A 42 5.78 -2.11 -11.88
N THR A 43 4.52 -2.50 -11.69
CA THR A 43 3.77 -2.33 -10.44
C THR A 43 3.52 -3.69 -9.81
N ALA A 44 3.72 -3.80 -8.50
CA ALA A 44 3.46 -5.02 -7.74
C ALA A 44 2.84 -4.70 -6.38
N PRO A 45 1.78 -5.42 -5.98
CA PRO A 45 1.25 -5.34 -4.62
C PRO A 45 2.22 -6.02 -3.64
N CYS A 46 2.30 -5.48 -2.44
CA CYS A 46 3.19 -5.91 -1.38
C CYS A 46 2.42 -5.85 -0.05
N SER A 47 2.31 -6.98 0.64
CA SER A 47 1.85 -6.98 2.03
C SER A 47 3.03 -6.76 2.96
N ARG A 48 2.87 -5.84 3.92
CA ARG A 48 3.82 -5.62 5.01
C ARG A 48 3.11 -5.80 6.34
N ARG A 49 3.79 -6.50 7.25
CA ARG A 49 3.29 -6.72 8.60
C ARG A 49 4.10 -5.88 9.57
N ASP A 50 3.43 -5.10 10.39
CA ASP A 50 4.08 -4.31 11.44
C ASP A 50 4.33 -5.10 12.73
N GLU A 51 4.85 -4.44 13.76
CA GLU A 51 5.19 -5.05 15.05
C GLU A 51 3.97 -5.54 15.83
N GLN A 52 2.82 -4.88 15.65
CA GLN A 52 1.52 -5.24 16.25
C GLN A 52 0.77 -6.28 15.40
N ARG A 53 1.46 -6.87 14.41
CA ARG A 53 0.97 -7.92 13.50
C ARG A 53 -0.17 -7.47 12.58
N ARG A 54 -0.31 -6.16 12.34
CA ARG A 54 -1.29 -5.62 11.39
C ARG A 54 -0.73 -5.72 9.97
N HIS A 55 -1.60 -6.01 9.01
CA HIS A 55 -1.22 -6.18 7.62
C HIS A 55 -1.58 -4.94 6.81
N HIS A 56 -0.55 -4.27 6.30
CA HIS A 56 -0.65 -3.12 5.43
C HIS A 56 -0.47 -3.56 3.98
N LEU A 57 -1.39 -3.16 3.10
CA LEU A 57 -1.28 -3.40 1.67
C LEU A 57 -0.68 -2.17 1.00
N LEU A 58 0.46 -2.36 0.33
CA LEU A 58 1.15 -1.32 -0.42
C LEU A 58 1.25 -1.73 -1.88
N GLU A 59 1.00 -0.81 -2.79
CA GLU A 59 1.32 -0.94 -4.20
C GLU A 59 2.61 -0.21 -4.51
N ILE A 60 3.61 -0.96 -4.99
CA ILE A 60 4.93 -0.42 -5.31
C ILE A 60 5.06 -0.35 -6.81
N THR A 61 5.31 0.84 -7.34
CA THR A 61 5.56 1.07 -8.76
C THR A 61 7.02 1.46 -8.98
N LEU A 62 7.73 0.64 -9.76
CA LEU A 62 9.11 0.90 -10.13
C LEU A 62 9.17 1.72 -11.43
N PRO A 63 9.85 2.89 -11.42
CA PRO A 63 10.05 3.66 -12.63
C PRO A 63 11.08 2.99 -13.55
N MET A 64 11.08 3.42 -14.80
CA MET A 64 11.94 2.88 -15.85
C MET A 64 13.43 3.05 -15.63
N ASN A 65 13.78 4.09 -14.89
CA ASN A 65 15.15 4.47 -14.54
C ASN A 65 15.48 4.11 -13.08
N TYR A 66 14.74 3.20 -12.46
CA TYR A 66 15.11 2.64 -11.15
C TYR A 66 16.51 2.01 -11.22
N PRO A 67 17.41 2.26 -10.24
CA PRO A 67 17.21 2.98 -8.98
C PRO A 67 17.52 4.50 -9.02
N ALA A 68 17.86 5.07 -10.17
CA ALA A 68 18.15 6.51 -10.31
C ALA A 68 16.94 7.40 -9.95
N CYS A 69 15.72 6.90 -10.15
CA CYS A 69 14.52 7.47 -9.54
C CYS A 69 13.94 6.56 -8.46
N PRO A 70 13.34 7.16 -7.40
CA PRO A 70 12.71 6.40 -6.32
C PRO A 70 11.51 5.59 -6.82
N PRO A 71 11.20 4.46 -6.16
CA PRO A 71 9.92 3.80 -6.36
C PRO A 71 8.77 4.69 -5.88
N SER A 72 7.60 4.58 -6.51
CA SER A 72 6.36 5.19 -6.02
C SER A 72 5.57 4.20 -5.18
N ILE A 73 4.96 4.67 -4.10
CA ILE A 73 4.12 3.87 -3.20
C ILE A 73 2.70 4.44 -3.20
N ALA A 74 1.71 3.57 -3.32
CA ALA A 74 0.33 3.83 -2.96
C ALA A 74 -0.10 2.88 -1.86
N ALA A 75 -0.86 3.35 -0.88
CA ALA A 75 -1.35 2.55 0.24
C ALA A 75 -2.57 3.24 0.86
N ASP A 76 -3.35 2.49 1.64
CA ASP A 76 -4.45 3.03 2.45
C ASP A 76 -3.87 3.66 3.73
N VAL A 77 -3.40 4.91 3.63
CA VAL A 77 -2.76 5.63 4.73
C VAL A 77 -3.21 7.09 4.79
N PRO A 78 -3.16 7.73 5.98
CA PRO A 78 -3.66 9.09 6.15
C PRO A 78 -2.91 10.11 5.29
N TYR A 79 -1.62 9.86 5.09
CA TYR A 79 -0.75 10.60 4.19
C TYR A 79 0.38 9.68 3.73
N LEU A 80 1.01 10.01 2.60
CA LEU A 80 2.21 9.32 2.14
C LEU A 80 3.45 9.97 2.78
N PRO A 81 4.23 9.24 3.60
CA PRO A 81 5.45 9.78 4.19
C PRO A 81 6.45 10.24 3.13
N LYS A 82 7.24 11.27 3.46
CA LYS A 82 8.35 11.70 2.59
C LYS A 82 9.51 10.73 2.70
N LEU A 83 9.60 9.82 1.73
CA LEU A 83 10.62 8.78 1.68
C LEU A 83 12.00 9.36 1.33
N GLN A 84 13.01 9.00 2.12
CA GLN A 84 14.41 9.21 1.81
C GLN A 84 14.88 8.12 0.86
N TRP A 85 15.40 8.52 -0.30
CA TRP A 85 15.88 7.62 -1.34
C TRP A 85 17.20 8.10 -1.93
N SER A 86 18.10 7.15 -2.17
CA SER A 86 19.29 7.32 -2.98
C SER A 86 19.47 6.11 -3.91
N GLU A 87 20.36 6.19 -4.88
CA GLU A 87 20.67 5.05 -5.77
C GLU A 87 21.26 3.85 -5.03
N SER A 88 21.83 4.08 -3.84
CA SER A 88 22.32 3.02 -2.96
C SER A 88 21.24 2.42 -2.08
N SER A 89 20.08 3.07 -1.93
CA SER A 89 18.92 2.54 -1.22
C SER A 89 18.37 1.29 -1.89
N ARG A 90 17.60 0.54 -1.12
CA ARG A 90 16.89 -0.67 -1.53
C ARG A 90 15.41 -0.50 -1.20
N LEU A 91 14.57 -1.25 -1.91
CA LEU A 91 13.13 -1.19 -1.67
C LEU A 91 12.74 -1.52 -0.21
N LYS A 92 13.52 -2.37 0.47
CA LYS A 92 13.33 -2.65 1.90
C LYS A 92 13.44 -1.39 2.77
N ASP A 93 14.33 -0.46 2.43
CA ASP A 93 14.59 0.74 3.24
C ASP A 93 13.39 1.69 3.18
N VAL A 94 12.73 1.74 2.03
CA VAL A 94 11.48 2.49 1.83
C VAL A 94 10.35 1.90 2.69
N LEU A 95 10.28 0.58 2.76
CA LEU A 95 9.23 -0.12 3.51
C LEU A 95 9.46 0.00 5.03
N CYS A 96 10.71 0.02 5.48
CA CYS A 96 11.06 0.33 6.87
C CYS A 96 10.64 1.76 7.23
N GLN A 97 11.02 2.75 6.43
CA GLN A 97 10.63 4.16 6.67
C GLN A 97 9.12 4.35 6.73
N PHE A 98 8.38 3.68 5.84
CA PHE A 98 6.92 3.74 5.82
C PHE A 98 6.31 3.22 7.12
N GLN A 99 6.81 2.08 7.61
CA GLN A 99 6.35 1.51 8.87
C GLN A 99 6.70 2.44 10.03
N GLU A 100 7.95 2.87 10.15
CA GLU A 100 8.43 3.70 11.27
C GLU A 100 7.63 5.00 11.44
N VAL A 101 7.33 5.71 10.34
CA VAL A 101 6.65 7.00 10.40
C VAL A 101 5.17 6.88 10.78
N LEU A 102 4.49 5.82 10.34
CA LEU A 102 3.05 5.63 10.56
C LEU A 102 2.74 4.72 11.76
N GLN A 103 3.77 4.14 12.38
CA GLN A 103 3.64 3.19 13.46
C GLN A 103 2.85 3.77 14.64
N ASP A 104 3.25 4.96 15.10
CA ASP A 104 2.62 5.64 16.22
C ASP A 104 1.17 5.98 15.92
N TYR A 105 0.90 6.47 14.70
CA TYR A 105 -0.45 6.80 14.26
C TYR A 105 -1.37 5.59 14.34
N TRP A 106 -1.00 4.48 13.69
CA TRP A 106 -1.84 3.29 13.70
C TRP A 106 -2.02 2.73 15.12
N SER A 107 -0.98 2.80 15.96
CA SER A 107 -1.08 2.37 17.37
C SER A 107 -2.10 3.20 18.14
N THR A 108 -2.14 4.52 17.94
CA THR A 108 -3.14 5.39 18.58
C THR A 108 -4.55 5.08 18.08
N MET A 109 -4.74 4.93 16.76
CA MET A 109 -6.05 4.59 16.20
C MET A 109 -6.57 3.25 16.74
N ASP A 110 -5.72 2.22 16.74
CA ASP A 110 -6.04 0.90 17.30
C ASP A 110 -6.32 0.95 18.81
N GLY A 111 -5.66 1.84 19.55
CA GLY A 111 -5.95 2.11 20.95
C GLY A 111 -7.34 2.72 21.17
N ILE A 112 -7.73 3.69 20.33
CA ILE A 112 -9.06 4.31 20.34
C ILE A 112 -10.13 3.26 20.04
N ASP A 113 -9.95 2.48 18.96
CA ASP A 113 -10.90 1.45 18.53
C ASP A 113 -11.12 0.36 19.58
N LYS A 114 -10.07 0.04 20.36
CA LYS A 114 -10.14 -0.95 21.44
C LYS A 114 -10.71 -0.40 22.74
N ALA A 115 -10.47 0.87 23.05
CA ALA A 115 -10.82 1.46 24.33
C ALA A 115 -12.21 2.11 24.33
N LEU A 116 -12.68 2.60 23.19
CA LEU A 116 -13.87 3.43 23.09
C LEU A 116 -14.96 2.76 22.25
N TRP A 117 -16.22 3.11 22.51
CA TRP A 117 -17.33 2.70 21.66
C TRP A 117 -17.35 3.55 20.39
N VAL A 118 -16.58 3.11 19.39
CA VAL A 118 -16.62 3.66 18.03
C VAL A 118 -17.92 3.23 17.34
N VAL A 119 -18.69 4.22 16.89
CA VAL A 119 -19.96 4.04 16.16
C VAL A 119 -19.74 4.18 14.65
N ASP A 120 -18.83 5.06 14.26
CA ASP A 120 -18.47 5.32 12.86
C ASP A 120 -16.97 5.63 12.78
N PRO A 121 -16.21 5.02 11.85
CA PRO A 121 -16.63 4.11 10.79
C PRO A 121 -17.04 2.72 11.29
N THR A 122 -18.00 2.08 10.61
CA THR A 122 -18.37 0.67 10.90
C THR A 122 -17.25 -0.32 10.55
N LYS A 123 -16.33 0.09 9.67
CA LYS A 123 -15.10 -0.64 9.31
C LYS A 123 -13.96 0.38 9.19
N PRO A 124 -13.10 0.53 10.21
CA PRO A 124 -12.00 1.47 10.15
C PRO A 124 -11.03 1.09 9.04
N THR A 125 -10.61 2.09 8.27
CA THR A 125 -9.54 1.99 7.27
C THR A 125 -8.27 2.59 7.84
N TYR A 126 -7.11 2.16 7.37
CA TYR A 126 -5.84 2.65 7.89
C TYR A 126 -5.57 4.12 7.51
N ALA A 127 -6.29 4.65 6.50
CA ALA A 127 -6.26 6.06 6.15
C ALA A 127 -7.15 6.97 7.01
N MET A 128 -8.05 6.41 7.83
CA MET A 128 -9.05 7.21 8.52
C MET A 128 -8.48 7.92 9.74
N SER A 129 -8.69 9.23 9.83
CA SER A 129 -8.20 10.11 10.90
C SER A 129 -9.27 10.60 11.87
N HIS A 130 -10.51 10.12 11.73
CA HIS A 130 -11.61 10.54 12.60
C HIS A 130 -12.43 9.35 13.09
N HIS A 131 -13.00 9.49 14.29
CA HIS A 131 -13.85 8.47 14.91
C HIS A 131 -15.03 9.12 15.60
N ARG A 132 -16.24 8.61 15.34
CA ARG A 132 -17.43 8.98 16.07
C ARG A 132 -17.60 8.04 17.26
N ILE A 133 -17.51 8.58 18.47
CA ILE A 133 -17.57 7.83 19.71
C ILE A 133 -18.91 8.08 20.40
N ALA A 134 -19.57 7.02 20.87
CA ALA A 134 -20.77 7.13 21.69
C ALA A 134 -20.40 7.46 23.14
N LEU A 135 -21.05 8.47 23.71
CA LEU A 135 -20.98 8.77 25.14
C LEU A 135 -22.11 8.12 25.96
N GLY A 136 -23.18 7.70 25.29
CA GLY A 136 -24.44 7.26 25.89
C GLY A 136 -25.61 8.19 25.55
N ASP A 137 -26.85 7.74 25.74
CA ASP A 137 -28.09 8.53 25.54
C ASP A 137 -28.15 9.30 24.21
N ASP A 138 -27.81 8.63 23.10
CA ASP A 138 -27.75 9.22 21.75
C ASP A 138 -26.82 10.45 21.62
N CYS A 139 -25.87 10.60 22.56
CA CYS A 139 -24.82 11.60 22.53
C CYS A 139 -23.54 11.02 21.91
N TYR A 140 -22.94 11.78 20.99
CA TYR A 140 -21.75 11.36 20.26
C TYR A 140 -20.73 12.50 20.19
N ILE A 141 -19.45 12.13 20.21
CA ILE A 141 -18.34 13.04 19.90
C ILE A 141 -17.69 12.57 18.62
N LEU A 142 -17.37 13.50 17.73
CA LEU A 142 -16.48 13.26 16.60
C LEU A 142 -15.07 13.65 17.03
N LEU A 143 -14.15 12.70 16.99
CA LEU A 143 -12.77 12.86 17.38
C LEU A 143 -11.90 12.93 16.13
N HIS A 144 -11.11 13.99 15.97
CA HIS A 144 -10.12 14.12 14.91
C HIS A 144 -8.70 13.94 15.45
N VAL A 145 -8.00 12.92 14.95
CA VAL A 145 -6.61 12.62 15.33
C VAL A 145 -5.67 13.27 14.32
N ASP A 146 -4.73 14.07 14.81
CA ASP A 146 -3.64 14.61 13.99
C ASP A 146 -2.74 13.46 13.52
N THR A 147 -2.70 13.24 12.22
CA THR A 147 -1.96 12.14 11.60
C THR A 147 -0.44 12.26 11.76
N HIS A 148 0.08 13.49 11.93
CA HIS A 148 1.49 13.77 12.18
C HIS A 148 1.83 13.82 13.67
N LYS A 149 0.84 14.02 14.54
CA LYS A 149 0.98 14.07 16.00
C LYS A 149 -0.14 13.26 16.67
N PRO A 150 -0.16 11.94 16.51
CA PRO A 150 -1.29 11.13 16.96
C PRO A 150 -1.53 11.21 18.48
N ASN A 151 -0.51 11.56 19.26
CA ASN A 151 -0.59 11.68 20.72
C ASN A 151 -0.92 13.10 21.21
N SER A 152 -1.13 14.08 20.33
CA SER A 152 -1.59 15.41 20.75
C SER A 152 -3.08 15.38 21.11
N LEU A 153 -3.55 16.43 21.77
CA LEU A 153 -4.98 16.60 22.03
C LEU A 153 -5.73 16.60 20.69
N PRO A 154 -6.67 15.67 20.47
CA PRO A 154 -7.48 15.62 19.27
C PRO A 154 -8.51 16.76 19.26
N GLU A 155 -8.96 17.15 18.07
CA GLU A 155 -9.99 18.18 17.84
C GLU A 155 -11.40 17.59 17.79
#